data_AF-R0JYS8-F1
#
_entry.id   AF-R0JYS8-F1
#
_cell.length_a   1.000
_cell.length_b   1.000
_cell.length_c   1.000
_cell.angle_alpha   90.00
_cell.angle_beta   90.00
_cell.angle_gamma   90.00
#
_symmetry.space_group_name_H-M   'P 1'
#
loop_
_entity.id
_entity.type
_entity.pdbx_description
1 polymer ?
#
loop_
_entity_poly.entity_id
_entity_poly.type
_entity_poly.pdbx_seq_one_letter_code
_entity_poly.pdbx_strand_id
1 'polypeptide(L)'
;PQFVLKHKEFAHLREVRMFPNALNPHKEESRALVKAMIDHVMALHKDVKWFHIGCDEVYYLGEGEESKQWLQQQENTPEKLCLSHIKAVASCMALSYPTVTPIVWDDMLRGISEETLAESGVPQLVQPMIWDYAADLDVESKVLLVEKYRRCGFSKVWFASAFKGATGVNQSLTLIGHHLQNHLQWLKVASSTPTDVLQGIALTGWQRYDHFSVLCELFPVAIPSLAVCLQALENG
;
A
#
# COMPACT_ATOMS: atom_id res chain seq x y z
N PRO A 1 -6.59 -6.11 7.04
CA PRO A 1 -6.67 -7.19 8.08
C PRO A 1 -7.82 -7.05 9.11
N GLN A 2 -8.33 -5.84 9.39
CA GLN A 2 -9.36 -5.58 10.41
C GLN A 2 -10.61 -6.47 10.32
N PHE A 3 -11.08 -6.75 9.11
CA PHE A 3 -12.24 -7.61 8.88
C PHE A 3 -12.09 -9.00 9.51
N VAL A 4 -10.89 -9.60 9.43
CA VAL A 4 -10.59 -10.92 10.02
C VAL A 4 -10.24 -10.77 11.50
N LEU A 5 -9.36 -9.82 11.82
CA LEU A 5 -8.82 -9.67 13.17
C LEU A 5 -9.82 -9.20 14.21
N LYS A 6 -11.00 -8.67 13.83
CA LYS A 6 -12.07 -8.34 14.79
C LYS A 6 -12.64 -9.58 15.49
N HIS A 7 -12.54 -10.75 14.88
CA HIS A 7 -13.08 -12.00 15.42
C HIS A 7 -12.21 -12.55 16.56
N LYS A 8 -12.85 -13.18 17.55
CA LYS A 8 -12.16 -13.71 18.73
C LYS A 8 -11.18 -14.82 18.36
N GLU A 9 -11.51 -15.67 17.38
CA GLU A 9 -10.64 -16.75 16.94
C GLU A 9 -9.27 -16.24 16.47
N PHE A 10 -9.23 -15.07 15.81
CA PHE A 10 -8.00 -14.49 15.26
C PHE A 10 -7.37 -13.40 16.14
N ALA A 11 -7.94 -13.13 17.32
CA ALA A 11 -7.46 -12.04 18.18
C ALA A 11 -6.02 -12.25 18.68
N HIS A 12 -5.59 -13.50 18.79
CA HIS A 12 -4.23 -13.87 19.19
C HIS A 12 -3.17 -13.57 18.11
N LEU A 13 -3.58 -13.26 16.87
CA LEU A 13 -2.70 -12.90 15.75
C LEU A 13 -2.48 -11.39 15.64
N ARG A 14 -3.10 -10.57 16.49
CA ARG A 14 -2.95 -9.11 16.45
C ARG A 14 -1.57 -8.70 16.96
N GLU A 15 -1.00 -7.68 16.35
CA GLU A 15 0.23 -7.03 16.81
C GLU A 15 0.02 -6.45 18.22
N VAL A 16 -1.01 -5.63 18.37
CA VAL A 16 -1.45 -5.11 19.65
C VAL A 16 -2.79 -5.75 19.99
N ARG A 17 -2.87 -6.44 21.14
CA ARG A 17 -4.07 -7.21 21.55
C ARG A 17 -5.39 -6.42 21.43
N MET A 18 -5.36 -5.13 21.77
CA MET A 18 -6.53 -4.25 21.75
C MET A 18 -6.95 -3.81 20.34
N PHE A 19 -6.03 -3.80 19.37
CA PHE A 19 -6.27 -3.20 18.06
C PHE A 19 -6.29 -4.27 16.96
N PRO A 20 -7.41 -4.46 16.24
CA PRO A 20 -7.50 -5.42 15.15
C PRO A 20 -6.90 -4.89 13.83
N ASN A 21 -6.09 -3.83 13.85
CA ASN A 21 -5.61 -3.14 12.66
C ASN A 21 -4.31 -3.72 12.07
N ALA A 22 -3.51 -4.44 12.85
CA ALA A 22 -2.25 -5.01 12.39
C ALA A 22 -2.09 -6.47 12.85
N LEU A 23 -1.50 -7.29 11.98
CA LEU A 23 -1.07 -8.65 12.31
C LEU A 23 0.27 -8.58 13.04
N ASN A 24 0.47 -9.47 14.03
CA ASN A 24 1.77 -9.68 14.62
C ASN A 24 2.69 -10.34 13.55
N PRO A 25 3.80 -9.70 13.16
CA PRO A 25 4.67 -10.16 12.09
C PRO A 25 5.56 -11.35 12.49
N HIS A 26 5.68 -11.65 13.78
CA HIS A 26 6.51 -12.74 14.31
C HIS A 26 5.81 -14.10 14.28
N LYS A 27 4.48 -14.14 14.19
CA LYS A 27 3.72 -15.40 14.22
C LYS A 27 3.67 -16.10 12.87
N GLU A 28 3.95 -17.39 12.86
CA GLU A 28 3.80 -18.25 11.68
C GLU A 28 2.35 -18.30 11.22
N GLU A 29 1.41 -18.36 12.17
CA GLU A 29 -0.02 -18.38 11.90
C GLU A 29 -0.51 -17.09 11.25
N SER A 30 0.08 -15.93 11.58
CA SER A 30 -0.21 -14.67 10.88
C SER A 30 0.18 -14.76 9.41
N ARG A 31 1.36 -15.32 9.12
CA ARG A 31 1.84 -15.51 7.74
C ARG A 31 0.99 -16.53 6.99
N ALA A 32 0.63 -17.63 7.64
CA ALA A 32 -0.25 -18.65 7.07
C ALA A 32 -1.65 -18.08 6.75
N LEU A 33 -2.19 -17.21 7.61
CA LEU A 33 -3.46 -16.53 7.37
C LEU A 33 -3.39 -15.63 6.13
N VAL A 34 -2.35 -14.79 6.03
CA VAL A 34 -2.15 -13.93 4.84
C VAL A 34 -2.01 -14.77 3.57
N LYS A 35 -1.23 -15.86 3.63
CA LYS A 35 -1.05 -16.78 2.51
C LYS A 35 -2.38 -17.41 2.09
N ALA A 36 -3.19 -17.89 3.03
CA ALA A 36 -4.51 -18.46 2.72
C ALA A 36 -5.44 -17.42 2.06
N MET A 37 -5.40 -16.16 2.50
CA MET A 37 -6.16 -15.08 1.87
C MET A 37 -5.70 -14.82 0.42
N ILE A 38 -4.39 -14.78 0.18
CA ILE A 38 -3.82 -14.63 -1.16
C ILE A 38 -4.26 -15.82 -2.03
N ASP A 39 -4.12 -17.05 -1.54
CA ASP A 39 -4.46 -18.27 -2.27
C ASP A 39 -5.93 -18.29 -2.70
N HIS A 40 -6.85 -17.86 -1.83
CA HIS A 40 -8.27 -17.75 -2.19
C HIS A 40 -8.53 -16.78 -3.34
N VAL A 41 -7.87 -15.61 -3.35
CA VAL A 41 -8.04 -14.64 -4.44
C VAL A 41 -7.40 -15.16 -5.72
N MET A 42 -6.20 -15.74 -5.63
CA MET A 42 -5.47 -16.31 -6.76
C MET A 42 -6.19 -17.50 -7.41
N ALA A 43 -6.90 -18.31 -6.61
CA ALA A 43 -7.72 -19.40 -7.14
C ALA A 43 -8.83 -18.91 -8.10
N LEU A 44 -9.33 -17.69 -7.88
CA LEU A 44 -10.36 -17.05 -8.69
C LEU A 44 -9.80 -16.25 -9.88
N HIS A 45 -8.54 -15.82 -9.82
CA HIS A 45 -7.93 -14.91 -10.79
C HIS A 45 -6.62 -15.49 -11.34
N LYS A 46 -6.72 -16.46 -12.25
CA LYS A 46 -5.57 -17.28 -12.69
C LYS A 46 -4.58 -16.57 -13.61
N ASP A 47 -5.01 -15.50 -14.29
CA ASP A 47 -4.22 -14.83 -15.34
C ASP A 47 -3.70 -13.44 -14.92
N VAL A 48 -3.70 -13.15 -13.61
CA VAL A 48 -3.19 -11.87 -13.09
C VAL A 48 -1.68 -11.81 -13.20
N LYS A 49 -1.16 -10.62 -13.54
CA LYS A 49 0.29 -10.35 -13.59
C LYS A 49 0.79 -9.66 -12.32
N TRP A 50 -0.11 -9.00 -11.59
CA TRP A 50 0.21 -8.26 -10.38
C TRP A 50 -0.79 -8.58 -9.28
N PHE A 51 -0.32 -8.53 -8.04
CA PHE A 51 -1.16 -8.70 -6.86
C PHE A 51 -0.76 -7.71 -5.78
N HIS A 52 -1.69 -6.87 -5.34
CA HIS A 52 -1.42 -5.88 -4.30
C HIS A 52 -1.56 -6.51 -2.91
N ILE A 53 -0.47 -6.57 -2.13
CA ILE A 53 -0.45 -7.20 -0.80
C ILE A 53 -0.76 -6.22 0.35
N GLY A 54 -0.93 -4.92 0.06
CA GLY A 54 -1.31 -3.90 1.03
C GLY A 54 -0.09 -3.30 1.73
N CYS A 55 -0.06 -3.40 3.07
CA CYS A 55 0.99 -2.88 3.96
C CYS A 55 1.04 -1.36 4.13
N ASP A 56 -0.10 -0.69 3.99
CA ASP A 56 -0.30 0.73 4.32
C ASP A 56 -0.60 0.94 5.82
N GLU A 57 -0.21 2.10 6.33
CA GLU A 57 -0.72 2.71 7.58
C GLU A 57 -0.63 1.80 8.82
N VAL A 58 0.46 1.03 8.94
CA VAL A 58 0.68 0.09 10.05
C VAL A 58 1.25 0.82 11.28
N TYR A 59 0.51 1.81 11.80
CA TYR A 59 1.00 2.76 12.81
C TYR A 59 1.43 2.16 14.15
N TYR A 60 0.95 0.97 14.50
CA TYR A 60 1.28 0.28 15.75
C TYR A 60 2.29 -0.86 15.57
N LEU A 61 2.95 -0.95 14.42
CA LEU A 61 4.00 -1.94 14.20
C LEU A 61 5.14 -1.72 15.22
N GLY A 62 5.53 -2.77 15.94
CA GLY A 62 6.55 -2.67 16.97
C GLY A 62 6.00 -2.46 18.38
N GLU A 63 4.69 -2.22 18.53
CA GLU A 63 4.08 -1.95 19.84
C GLU A 63 3.61 -3.22 20.57
N GLY A 64 3.57 -4.36 19.88
CA GLY A 64 3.26 -5.67 20.46
C GLY A 64 4.34 -6.16 21.43
N GLU A 65 3.99 -7.04 22.36
CA GLU A 65 4.94 -7.56 23.35
C GLU A 65 6.13 -8.28 22.69
N GLU A 66 5.86 -9.17 21.73
CA GLU A 66 6.89 -9.90 20.98
C GLU A 66 7.77 -8.94 20.16
N SER A 67 7.16 -7.97 19.48
CA SER A 67 7.88 -6.97 18.69
C SER A 67 8.74 -6.07 19.58
N LYS A 68 8.25 -5.66 20.75
CA LYS A 68 9.06 -4.90 21.74
C LYS A 68 10.25 -5.69 22.23
N GLN A 69 10.08 -6.98 22.50
CA GLN A 69 11.20 -7.85 22.88
C GLN A 69 12.21 -8.00 21.75
N TRP A 70 11.73 -8.13 20.51
CA TRP A 70 12.60 -8.19 19.33
C TRP A 70 13.37 -6.89 19.10
N LEU A 71 12.72 -5.73 19.27
CA LEU A 71 13.32 -4.40 19.13
C LEU A 71 14.36 -4.07 20.22
N GLN A 72 14.34 -4.77 21.36
CA GLN A 72 15.36 -4.62 22.40
C GLN A 72 16.70 -5.28 22.04
N GLN A 73 16.71 -6.16 21.03
CA GLN A 73 17.94 -6.80 20.55
C GLN A 73 18.74 -5.81 19.70
N GLN A 74 20.08 -5.90 19.73
CA GLN A 74 20.94 -4.97 18.99
C GLN A 74 20.61 -4.97 17.50
N GLU A 75 20.66 -3.78 16.89
CA GLU A 75 20.47 -3.51 15.45
C GLU A 75 19.04 -3.67 14.90
N ASN A 76 18.07 -4.13 15.70
CA ASN A 76 16.68 -4.25 15.26
C ASN A 76 15.97 -2.90 15.30
N THR A 77 15.19 -2.62 14.25
CA THR A 77 14.41 -1.38 14.14
C THR A 77 13.01 -1.67 13.57
N PRO A 78 12.01 -0.81 13.79
CA PRO A 78 10.68 -0.97 13.21
C PRO A 78 10.70 -1.06 11.68
N GLU A 79 11.63 -0.35 11.03
CA GLU A 79 11.83 -0.40 9.58
C GLU A 79 12.28 -1.79 9.12
N LYS A 80 13.26 -2.39 9.82
CA LYS A 80 13.70 -3.77 9.55
C LYS A 80 12.58 -4.78 9.81
N LEU A 81 11.75 -4.56 10.82
CA LEU A 81 10.58 -5.41 11.08
C LEU A 81 9.57 -5.36 9.92
N CYS A 82 9.25 -4.15 9.45
CA CYS A 82 8.37 -3.93 8.30
C CYS A 82 8.91 -4.64 7.05
N LEU A 83 10.18 -4.41 6.72
CA LEU A 83 10.83 -5.00 5.55
C LEU A 83 10.91 -6.52 5.64
N SER A 84 11.20 -7.07 6.82
CA SER A 84 11.22 -8.51 7.07
C SER A 84 9.84 -9.13 6.79
N HIS A 85 8.76 -8.48 7.25
CA HIS A 85 7.41 -8.95 7.01
C HIS A 85 7.02 -8.90 5.52
N ILE A 86 7.28 -7.76 4.84
CA ILE A 86 7.04 -7.60 3.40
C ILE A 86 7.81 -8.68 2.62
N LYS A 87 9.10 -8.87 2.92
CA LYS A 87 9.95 -9.88 2.30
C LYS A 87 9.39 -11.28 2.48
N ALA A 88 8.95 -11.64 3.69
CA ALA A 88 8.42 -12.96 4.00
C ALA A 88 7.14 -13.26 3.19
N VAL A 89 6.20 -12.31 3.14
CA VAL A 89 4.95 -12.45 2.37
C VAL A 89 5.24 -12.50 0.87
N ALA A 90 6.06 -11.57 0.35
CA ALA A 90 6.41 -11.51 -1.05
C ALA A 90 7.18 -12.75 -1.53
N SER A 91 8.10 -13.27 -0.72
CA SER A 91 8.83 -14.52 -1.04
C SER A 91 7.88 -15.72 -1.08
N CYS A 92 6.94 -15.82 -0.14
CA CYS A 92 5.93 -16.87 -0.14
C CYS A 92 5.05 -16.83 -1.40
N MET A 93 4.67 -15.62 -1.82
CA MET A 93 3.91 -15.40 -3.05
C MET A 93 4.72 -15.75 -4.29
N ALA A 94 5.97 -15.29 -4.40
CA ALA A 94 6.85 -15.59 -5.53
C ALA A 94 7.12 -17.11 -5.68
N LEU A 95 7.19 -17.85 -4.57
CA LEU A 95 7.31 -19.32 -4.60
C LEU A 95 6.05 -20.01 -5.12
N SER A 96 4.86 -19.50 -4.74
CA SER A 96 3.58 -20.12 -5.11
C SER A 96 3.08 -19.67 -6.49
N TYR A 97 3.42 -18.45 -6.89
CA TYR A 97 2.93 -17.73 -8.06
C TYR A 97 4.09 -16.98 -8.74
N PRO A 98 5.07 -17.69 -9.33
CA PRO A 98 6.33 -17.09 -9.81
C PRO A 98 6.18 -16.07 -10.94
N THR A 99 5.04 -16.08 -11.64
CA THR A 99 4.73 -15.14 -12.73
C THR A 99 4.00 -13.89 -12.27
N VAL A 100 3.69 -13.77 -10.97
CA VAL A 100 2.89 -12.67 -10.42
C VAL A 100 3.78 -11.77 -9.58
N THR A 101 3.81 -10.49 -9.92
CA THR A 101 4.61 -9.49 -9.20
C THR A 101 3.80 -8.89 -8.04
N PRO A 102 4.28 -8.99 -6.79
CA PRO A 102 3.66 -8.31 -5.66
C PRO A 102 3.80 -6.78 -5.77
N ILE A 103 2.73 -6.08 -5.41
CA ILE A 103 2.71 -4.62 -5.24
C ILE A 103 2.45 -4.30 -3.77
N VAL A 104 3.15 -3.29 -3.24
CA VAL A 104 3.00 -2.83 -1.86
C VAL A 104 2.76 -1.33 -1.82
N TRP A 105 1.97 -0.84 -0.86
CA TRP A 105 1.87 0.59 -0.60
C TRP A 105 3.22 1.12 -0.09
N ASP A 106 3.58 2.34 -0.51
CA ASP A 106 4.93 2.87 -0.30
C ASP A 106 5.13 3.62 1.03
N ASP A 107 4.05 4.00 1.73
CA ASP A 107 4.08 4.95 2.85
C ASP A 107 5.01 4.49 3.98
N MET A 108 4.97 3.21 4.33
CA MET A 108 5.85 2.61 5.33
C MET A 108 7.34 2.58 4.89
N LEU A 109 7.64 2.78 3.60
CA LEU A 109 9.00 2.76 3.04
C LEU A 109 9.62 4.17 2.91
N ARG A 110 8.81 5.23 2.97
CA ARG A 110 9.26 6.61 2.70
C ARG A 110 10.37 7.08 3.63
N GLY A 111 10.28 6.74 4.92
CA GLY A 111 11.25 7.14 5.95
C GLY A 111 12.51 6.27 6.02
N ILE A 112 12.52 5.10 5.38
CA ILE A 112 13.62 4.13 5.50
C ILE A 112 14.84 4.61 4.69
N SER A 113 16.07 4.45 5.21
CA SER A 113 17.28 4.81 4.47
C SER A 113 17.45 3.96 3.20
N GLU A 114 18.12 4.52 2.19
CA GLU A 114 18.37 3.82 0.91
C GLU A 114 19.19 2.54 1.10
N GLU A 115 20.20 2.59 1.97
CA GLU A 115 21.03 1.44 2.35
C GLU A 115 20.17 0.32 2.95
N THR A 116 19.34 0.63 3.96
CA THR A 116 18.47 -0.36 4.59
C THR A 116 17.46 -0.96 3.60
N LEU A 117 16.90 -0.13 2.71
CA LEU A 117 15.99 -0.62 1.66
C LEU A 117 16.71 -1.54 0.68
N ALA A 118 17.86 -1.13 0.16
CA ALA A 118 18.63 -1.89 -0.83
C ALA A 118 19.08 -3.25 -0.27
N GLU A 119 19.56 -3.29 0.98
CA GLU A 119 20.06 -4.50 1.62
C GLU A 119 18.95 -5.46 2.08
N SER A 120 17.72 -4.97 2.23
CA SER A 120 16.60 -5.79 2.72
C SER A 120 16.24 -6.95 1.79
N GLY A 121 16.52 -6.84 0.49
CA GLY A 121 16.05 -7.78 -0.53
C GLY A 121 14.59 -7.58 -0.95
N VAL A 122 13.88 -6.60 -0.37
CA VAL A 122 12.52 -6.21 -0.78
C VAL A 122 12.46 -5.64 -2.21
N PRO A 123 13.41 -4.79 -2.65
CA PRO A 123 13.34 -4.18 -3.98
C PRO A 123 13.30 -5.16 -5.16
N GLN A 124 13.84 -6.37 -4.97
CA GLN A 124 13.85 -7.44 -5.97
C GLN A 124 12.56 -8.28 -5.98
N LEU A 125 11.74 -8.16 -4.95
CA LEU A 125 10.54 -8.98 -4.75
C LEU A 125 9.24 -8.22 -5.00
N VAL A 126 9.21 -6.90 -4.86
CA VAL A 126 7.97 -6.12 -4.92
C VAL A 126 8.13 -4.85 -5.75
N GLN A 127 7.01 -4.29 -6.20
CA GLN A 127 6.93 -2.95 -6.79
C GLN A 127 6.18 -2.01 -5.84
N PRO A 128 6.73 -0.85 -5.47
CA PRO A 128 6.03 0.11 -4.62
C PRO A 128 4.97 0.86 -5.42
N MET A 129 3.82 1.08 -4.79
CA MET A 129 2.75 1.94 -5.27
C MET A 129 2.72 3.21 -4.43
N ILE A 130 3.11 4.32 -5.06
CA ILE A 130 3.19 5.64 -4.43
C ILE A 130 1.81 6.29 -4.44
N TRP A 131 1.30 6.62 -3.26
CA TRP A 131 -0.01 7.24 -3.12
C TRP A 131 0.04 8.61 -2.45
N ASP A 132 -0.76 9.55 -2.95
CA ASP A 132 -0.97 10.86 -2.36
C ASP A 132 -2.26 11.41 -2.95
N TYR A 133 -3.19 11.77 -2.08
CA TYR A 133 -4.53 12.19 -2.47
C TYR A 133 -4.75 13.69 -2.31
N ALA A 134 -3.71 14.47 -1.97
CA ALA A 134 -3.80 15.92 -1.89
C ALA A 134 -4.00 16.54 -3.29
N ALA A 135 -4.88 17.55 -3.38
CA ALA A 135 -5.11 18.30 -4.63
C ALA A 135 -3.86 19.10 -5.05
N ASP A 136 -3.04 19.48 -4.07
CA ASP A 136 -1.81 20.25 -4.19
C ASP A 136 -0.57 19.40 -3.85
N LEU A 137 -0.59 18.10 -4.16
CA LEU A 137 0.54 17.20 -3.88
C LEU A 137 1.87 17.80 -4.40
N ASP A 138 2.92 17.63 -3.60
CA ASP A 138 4.26 18.11 -3.91
C ASP A 138 4.91 17.25 -5.00
N VAL A 139 4.89 17.76 -6.24
CA VAL A 139 5.40 17.07 -7.42
C VAL A 139 6.90 16.78 -7.29
N GLU A 140 7.70 17.74 -6.80
CA GLU A 140 9.15 17.59 -6.68
C GLU A 140 9.49 16.50 -5.67
N SER A 141 8.82 16.51 -4.51
CA SER A 141 8.96 15.47 -3.50
C SER A 141 8.67 14.07 -4.05
N LYS A 142 7.62 13.92 -4.88
CA LYS A 142 7.31 12.61 -5.49
C LYS A 142 8.35 12.17 -6.52
N VAL A 143 8.87 13.09 -7.33
CA VAL A 143 9.94 12.77 -8.28
C VAL A 143 11.20 12.31 -7.55
N LEU A 144 11.59 13.00 -6.48
CA LEU A 144 12.71 12.58 -5.62
C LEU A 144 12.47 11.21 -4.97
N LEU A 145 11.22 10.92 -4.59
CA LEU A 145 10.84 9.63 -4.03
C LEU A 145 10.94 8.49 -5.07
N VAL A 146 10.56 8.74 -6.32
CA VAL A 146 10.76 7.79 -7.42
C VAL A 146 12.25 7.50 -7.65
N GLU A 147 13.09 8.55 -7.69
CA GLU A 147 14.54 8.38 -7.85
C GLU A 147 15.17 7.63 -6.66
N LYS A 148 14.72 7.89 -5.44
CA LYS A 148 15.09 7.10 -4.25
C LYS A 148 14.81 5.61 -4.48
N TYR A 149 13.59 5.24 -4.86
CA TYR A 149 13.24 3.82 -5.06
C TYR A 149 14.05 3.20 -6.20
N ARG A 150 14.28 3.92 -7.28
CA ARG A 150 15.16 3.47 -8.35
C ARG A 150 16.58 3.19 -7.86
N ARG A 151 17.18 4.10 -7.06
CA ARG A 151 18.52 3.90 -6.47
C ARG A 151 18.58 2.71 -5.51
N CYS A 152 17.49 2.43 -4.80
CA CYS A 152 17.38 1.25 -3.92
C CYS A 152 17.25 -0.06 -4.70
N GLY A 153 17.07 -0.03 -6.03
CA GLY A 153 16.98 -1.22 -6.87
C GLY A 153 15.55 -1.72 -7.13
N PHE A 154 14.52 -0.91 -6.87
CA PHE A 154 13.16 -1.26 -7.28
C PHE A 154 13.03 -1.22 -8.81
N SER A 155 12.49 -2.30 -9.39
CA SER A 155 12.42 -2.45 -10.85
C SER A 155 11.47 -1.47 -11.53
N LYS A 156 10.33 -1.19 -10.89
CA LYS A 156 9.27 -0.31 -11.36
C LYS A 156 8.56 0.32 -10.18
N VAL A 157 7.87 1.43 -10.42
CA VAL A 157 6.94 2.05 -9.47
C VAL A 157 5.54 2.14 -10.07
N TRP A 158 4.53 2.13 -9.21
CA TRP A 158 3.16 2.48 -9.55
C TRP A 158 2.78 3.79 -8.89
N PHE A 159 1.84 4.51 -9.47
CA PHE A 159 1.17 5.63 -8.82
C PHE A 159 -0.24 5.26 -8.42
N ALA A 160 -0.77 5.96 -7.41
CA ALA A 160 -2.17 5.86 -7.03
C ALA A 160 -2.75 7.24 -6.74
N SER A 161 -3.80 7.56 -7.49
CA SER A 161 -4.69 8.69 -7.25
C SER A 161 -6.00 8.19 -6.63
N ALA A 162 -6.89 9.10 -6.26
CA ALA A 162 -8.24 8.76 -5.81
C ALA A 162 -9.27 9.55 -6.62
N PHE A 163 -10.34 8.88 -7.07
CA PHE A 163 -11.49 9.54 -7.70
C PHE A 163 -12.64 9.81 -6.72
N LYS A 164 -12.59 9.18 -5.53
CA LYS A 164 -13.51 9.39 -4.41
C LYS A 164 -12.87 8.94 -3.10
N GLY A 165 -13.45 9.39 -1.99
CA GLY A 165 -12.89 9.15 -0.67
C GLY A 165 -11.62 9.99 -0.47
N ALA A 166 -10.90 9.79 0.64
CA ALA A 166 -9.70 10.57 0.97
C ALA A 166 -9.91 12.09 1.14
N THR A 167 -11.14 12.60 1.09
CA THR A 167 -11.47 14.02 1.32
C THR A 167 -12.20 14.29 2.64
N GLY A 168 -12.63 13.24 3.35
CA GLY A 168 -13.24 13.32 4.67
C GLY A 168 -13.92 12.03 5.11
N VAL A 169 -13.89 11.76 6.43
CA VAL A 169 -14.38 10.50 7.02
C VAL A 169 -15.89 10.29 6.91
N ASN A 170 -16.67 11.37 6.80
CA ASN A 170 -18.12 11.39 6.69
C ASN A 170 -18.60 12.20 5.46
N GLN A 171 -17.71 12.39 4.49
CA GLN A 171 -17.99 13.16 3.29
C GLN A 171 -19.14 12.49 2.51
N SER A 172 -20.20 13.24 2.22
CA SER A 172 -21.37 12.70 1.50
C SER A 172 -21.29 12.93 -0.01
N LEU A 173 -20.69 14.05 -0.44
CA LEU A 173 -20.56 14.44 -1.85
C LEU A 173 -19.09 14.39 -2.27
N THR A 174 -18.84 13.85 -3.45
CA THR A 174 -17.47 13.79 -3.99
C THR A 174 -17.00 15.15 -4.47
N LEU A 175 -15.82 15.56 -4.00
CA LEU A 175 -15.20 16.82 -4.38
C LEU A 175 -14.47 16.67 -5.73
N ILE A 176 -15.22 16.73 -6.83
CA ILE A 176 -14.68 16.48 -8.19
C ILE A 176 -13.46 17.37 -8.48
N GLY A 177 -13.52 18.65 -8.12
CA GLY A 177 -12.40 19.58 -8.34
C GLY A 177 -11.12 19.17 -7.62
N HIS A 178 -11.24 18.66 -6.38
CA HIS A 178 -10.11 18.14 -5.61
C HIS A 178 -9.45 16.95 -6.32
N HIS A 179 -10.25 15.97 -6.72
CA HIS A 179 -9.75 14.78 -7.40
C HIS A 179 -9.15 15.11 -8.76
N LEU A 180 -9.78 15.99 -9.55
CA LEU A 180 -9.21 16.46 -10.82
C LEU A 180 -7.83 17.08 -10.60
N GLN A 181 -7.68 17.98 -9.63
CA GLN A 181 -6.39 18.60 -9.36
C GLN A 181 -5.33 17.58 -8.94
N ASN A 182 -5.68 16.62 -8.07
CA ASN A 182 -4.79 15.52 -7.71
C ASN A 182 -4.28 14.74 -8.94
N HIS A 183 -5.16 14.42 -9.89
CA HIS A 183 -4.77 13.72 -11.13
C HIS A 183 -3.85 14.59 -12.01
N LEU A 184 -4.14 15.88 -12.13
CA LEU A 184 -3.29 16.82 -12.89
C LEU A 184 -1.89 16.94 -12.27
N GLN A 185 -1.75 16.88 -10.94
CA GLN A 185 -0.41 16.85 -10.33
C GLN A 185 0.30 15.51 -10.57
N TRP A 186 -0.41 14.38 -10.48
CA TRP A 186 0.16 13.07 -10.80
C TRP A 186 0.67 12.98 -12.24
N LEU A 187 -0.01 13.61 -13.20
CA LEU A 187 0.47 13.73 -14.59
C LEU A 187 1.80 14.49 -14.68
N LYS A 188 1.99 15.56 -13.88
CA LYS A 188 3.27 16.27 -13.82
C LYS A 188 4.38 15.39 -13.25
N VAL A 189 4.09 14.61 -12.19
CA VAL A 189 5.05 13.63 -11.64
C VAL A 189 5.41 12.59 -12.72
N ALA A 190 4.42 12.06 -13.43
CA ALA A 190 4.62 11.09 -14.50
C ALA A 190 5.47 11.65 -15.64
N SER A 191 5.21 12.89 -16.08
CA SER A 191 6.00 13.56 -17.12
C SER A 191 7.46 13.81 -16.72
N SER A 192 7.73 13.88 -15.42
CA SER A 192 9.07 14.07 -14.85
C SER A 192 9.73 12.75 -14.46
N THR A 193 9.05 11.62 -14.63
CA THR A 193 9.52 10.28 -14.28
C THR A 193 9.97 9.55 -15.56
N PRO A 194 11.13 8.87 -15.56
CA PRO A 194 11.54 8.05 -16.69
C PRO A 194 10.47 7.00 -17.05
N THR A 195 10.13 6.89 -18.35
CA THR A 195 9.05 6.01 -18.83
C THR A 195 9.34 4.52 -18.60
N ASP A 196 10.60 4.15 -18.47
CA ASP A 196 11.04 2.80 -18.13
C ASP A 196 10.90 2.48 -16.63
N VAL A 197 10.61 3.47 -15.78
CA VAL A 197 10.44 3.27 -14.32
C VAL A 197 8.97 3.17 -13.94
N LEU A 198 8.11 3.98 -14.55
CA LEU A 198 6.68 3.98 -14.27
C LEU A 198 5.96 2.79 -14.91
N GLN A 199 5.26 1.98 -14.10
CA GLN A 199 4.47 0.86 -14.57
C GLN A 199 3.02 1.25 -14.92
N GLY A 200 2.47 2.24 -14.22
CA GLY A 200 1.11 2.73 -14.44
C GLY A 200 0.57 3.48 -13.22
N ILE A 201 -0.69 3.91 -13.32
CA ILE A 201 -1.43 4.57 -12.25
C ILE A 201 -2.73 3.83 -11.96
N ALA A 202 -3.06 3.69 -10.67
CA ALA A 202 -4.34 3.15 -10.19
C ALA A 202 -5.25 4.28 -9.69
N LEU A 203 -6.54 4.23 -10.05
CA LEU A 203 -7.56 5.15 -9.54
C LEU A 203 -8.30 4.47 -8.39
N THR A 204 -8.01 4.90 -7.18
CA THR A 204 -8.63 4.34 -5.97
C THR A 204 -9.98 4.99 -5.68
N GLY A 205 -10.87 4.22 -5.04
CA GLY A 205 -12.19 4.69 -4.63
C GLY A 205 -12.50 4.27 -3.20
N TRP A 206 -11.88 4.95 -2.24
CA TRP A 206 -11.99 4.62 -0.82
C TRP A 206 -13.42 4.77 -0.31
N GLN A 207 -13.90 3.80 0.48
CA GLN A 207 -15.27 3.78 0.99
C GLN A 207 -15.36 4.10 2.49
N ARG A 208 -14.28 3.87 3.23
CA ARG A 208 -14.15 4.09 4.67
C ARG A 208 -12.67 4.34 4.99
N TYR A 209 -12.40 5.02 6.10
CA TYR A 209 -11.04 5.24 6.62
C TYR A 209 -10.57 4.09 7.52
N ASP A 210 -11.51 3.38 8.13
CA ASP A 210 -11.25 2.14 8.85
C ASP A 210 -12.50 1.24 8.77
N HIS A 211 -12.38 -0.03 9.16
CA HIS A 211 -13.47 -1.02 9.07
C HIS A 211 -14.68 -0.65 9.93
N PHE A 212 -14.49 0.09 11.02
CA PHE A 212 -15.51 0.47 11.99
C PHE A 212 -16.12 1.85 11.71
N SER A 213 -15.48 2.65 10.86
CA SER A 213 -15.94 3.96 10.41
C SER A 213 -17.18 3.89 9.51
N VAL A 214 -17.89 5.01 9.43
CA VAL A 214 -19.01 5.20 8.50
C VAL A 214 -18.54 5.18 7.04
N LEU A 215 -19.47 4.96 6.11
CA LEU A 215 -19.19 5.10 4.69
C LEU A 215 -19.05 6.58 4.33
N CYS A 216 -18.12 6.88 3.41
CA CYS A 216 -18.02 8.16 2.74
C CYS A 216 -18.19 8.00 1.23
N GLU A 217 -18.74 9.03 0.59
CA GLU A 217 -18.78 9.22 -0.86
C GLU A 217 -19.19 7.95 -1.63
N LEU A 218 -20.46 7.54 -1.46
CA LEU A 218 -20.97 6.31 -2.06
C LEU A 218 -20.76 6.28 -3.57
N PHE A 219 -20.62 5.08 -4.14
CA PHE A 219 -20.25 4.95 -5.55
C PHE A 219 -21.14 5.75 -6.53
N PRO A 220 -22.49 5.79 -6.42
CA PRO A 220 -23.32 6.55 -7.35
C PRO A 220 -23.01 8.05 -7.41
N VAL A 221 -22.66 8.67 -6.28
CA VAL A 221 -22.34 10.11 -6.24
C VAL A 221 -20.94 10.41 -6.78
N ALA A 222 -20.08 9.39 -6.87
CA ALA A 222 -18.71 9.51 -7.34
C ALA A 222 -18.54 9.25 -8.84
N ILE A 223 -19.58 8.77 -9.55
CA ILE A 223 -19.49 8.47 -10.99
C ILE A 223 -19.03 9.68 -11.82
N PRO A 224 -19.54 10.92 -11.60
CA PRO A 224 -19.04 12.08 -12.34
C PRO A 224 -17.55 12.36 -12.08
N SER A 225 -17.10 12.16 -10.83
CA SER A 225 -15.69 12.30 -10.46
C SER A 225 -14.82 11.26 -11.18
N LEU A 226 -15.24 9.99 -11.20
CA LEU A 226 -14.57 8.92 -11.92
C LEU A 226 -14.40 9.26 -13.40
N ALA A 227 -15.47 9.72 -14.05
CA ALA A 227 -15.43 10.10 -15.47
C ALA A 227 -14.45 11.24 -15.72
N VAL A 228 -14.48 12.30 -14.91
CA VAL A 228 -13.55 13.44 -15.02
C VAL A 228 -12.10 13.00 -14.80
N CYS A 229 -11.84 12.18 -13.79
CA CYS A 229 -10.50 11.70 -13.45
C CYS A 229 -9.93 10.80 -14.55
N LEU A 230 -10.74 9.90 -15.12
CA LEU A 230 -10.34 9.07 -16.26
C LEU A 230 -10.02 9.91 -17.49
N GLN A 231 -10.89 10.87 -17.83
CA GLN A 231 -10.64 11.76 -18.97
C GLN A 231 -9.38 12.60 -18.80
N ALA A 232 -9.06 13.02 -17.57
CA ALA A 232 -7.82 13.74 -17.29
C ALA A 232 -6.59 12.86 -17.57
N LEU A 233 -6.59 11.59 -17.13
CA LEU A 233 -5.47 10.68 -17.35
C LEU A 233 -5.33 10.20 -18.79
N GLU A 234 -6.43 10.05 -19.52
CA GLU A 234 -6.41 9.60 -20.91
C GLU A 234 -5.92 10.68 -21.89
N ASN A 235 -6.15 11.96 -21.58
CA ASN A 235 -5.91 13.08 -22.50
C ASN A 235 -4.84 14.08 -22.03
N GLY A 236 -4.31 13.92 -20.81
CA GLY A 236 -3.40 14.86 -20.16
C GLY A 236 -1.94 14.43 -20.15
#